data_AF-A0A418ZTA8-F1
#
_entry.id   AF-A0A418ZTA8-F1
#
_cell.length_a   1.000
_cell.length_b   1.000
_cell.length_c   1.000
_cell.angle_alpha   90.00
_cell.angle_beta   90.00
_cell.angle_gamma   90.00
#
_symmetry.space_group_name_H-M   'P 1'
#
loop_
_entity.id
_entity.type
_entity.pdbx_description
1 polymer ?
#
loop_
_entity_poly.entity_id
_entity_poly.type
_entity_poly.pdbx_seq_one_letter_code
_entity_poly.pdbx_strand_id
1 'polypeptide(L)'
;MTHPNRLSAPLIAALILPLPALADLPPGLASARLLPGWTGDDGGRIAALELVLEPGWKTYWRSPGDTGLPPHFAWEGSANLDHARLHWPAPQAIRSGAVLEMGYHDRLVLPFTALPADPDQPIDLALQVSLGLCESICVPAHLDLVA
;
A
#
# COMPACT_ATOMS: atom_id res chain seq x y z
N MET A 1 37.44 -60.07 -29.20
CA MET A 1 36.96 -59.72 -27.86
C MET A 1 37.42 -58.30 -27.55
N THR A 2 36.59 -57.28 -27.80
CA THR A 2 36.75 -55.91 -27.27
C THR A 2 35.44 -55.15 -27.50
N HIS A 3 34.57 -55.08 -26.49
CA HIS A 3 33.43 -54.14 -26.48
C HIS A 3 33.88 -52.83 -25.83
N PRO A 4 33.60 -51.65 -26.41
CA PRO A 4 33.92 -50.38 -25.78
C PRO A 4 32.84 -49.99 -24.76
N ASN A 5 33.30 -49.59 -23.58
CA ASN A 5 32.49 -49.19 -22.44
C ASN A 5 31.86 -47.81 -22.70
N ARG A 6 30.53 -47.72 -22.77
CA ARG A 6 29.81 -46.44 -22.88
C ARG A 6 29.59 -45.86 -21.48
N LEU A 7 30.33 -44.82 -21.13
CA LEU A 7 30.12 -44.01 -19.94
C LEU A 7 28.90 -43.10 -20.15
N SER A 8 27.82 -43.37 -19.43
CA SER A 8 26.63 -42.51 -19.35
C SER A 8 26.90 -41.35 -18.39
N ALA A 9 26.93 -40.12 -18.88
CA ALA A 9 26.99 -38.92 -18.05
C ALA A 9 25.60 -38.57 -17.49
N PRO A 10 25.45 -38.28 -16.18
CA PRO A 10 24.17 -37.90 -15.62
C PRO A 10 23.83 -36.45 -15.99
N LEU A 11 22.62 -36.25 -16.51
CA LEU A 11 22.05 -34.96 -16.84
C LEU A 11 21.57 -34.30 -15.52
N ILE A 12 22.32 -33.33 -15.00
CA ILE A 12 21.92 -32.55 -13.82
C ILE A 12 20.90 -31.51 -14.28
N ALA A 13 19.62 -31.75 -14.01
CA ALA A 13 18.55 -30.78 -14.23
C ALA A 13 18.61 -29.69 -13.13
N ALA A 14 19.09 -28.49 -13.50
CA ALA A 14 19.09 -27.34 -12.61
C ALA A 14 17.65 -26.83 -12.43
N LEU A 15 17.13 -26.93 -11.21
CA LEU A 15 15.80 -26.44 -10.83
C LEU A 15 15.86 -24.91 -10.67
N ILE A 16 15.41 -24.17 -11.68
CA ILE A 16 15.29 -22.71 -11.62
C ILE A 16 14.03 -22.37 -10.81
N LEU A 17 14.20 -21.98 -9.55
CA LEU A 17 13.11 -21.45 -8.73
C LEU A 17 12.84 -19.98 -9.13
N PRO A 18 11.60 -19.58 -9.44
CA PRO A 18 11.28 -18.20 -9.73
C PRO A 18 11.47 -17.35 -8.47
N LEU A 19 12.32 -16.31 -8.56
CA LEU A 19 12.39 -15.31 -7.50
C LEU A 19 11.07 -14.52 -7.47
N PRO A 20 10.46 -14.29 -6.29
CA PRO A 20 9.34 -13.37 -6.19
C PRO A 20 9.85 -11.98 -6.62
N ALA A 21 9.15 -11.36 -7.57
CA ALA A 21 9.42 -9.97 -7.91
C ALA A 21 9.14 -9.12 -6.65
N LEU A 22 10.16 -8.45 -6.15
CA LEU A 22 9.96 -7.37 -5.19
C LEU A 22 9.16 -6.30 -5.93
N ALA A 23 7.95 -6.01 -5.47
CA ALA A 23 7.20 -4.87 -5.98
C ALA A 23 8.04 -3.61 -5.71
N ASP A 24 8.38 -2.87 -6.75
CA ASP A 24 9.06 -1.58 -6.59
C ASP A 24 8.10 -0.60 -5.90
N LEU A 25 8.46 -0.19 -4.69
CA LEU A 25 7.72 0.85 -3.98
C LEU A 25 8.05 2.22 -4.58
N PRO A 26 7.10 3.17 -4.58
CA PRO A 26 7.38 4.55 -4.94
C PRO A 26 8.50 5.14 -4.05
N PRO A 27 9.31 6.09 -4.58
CA PRO A 27 10.35 6.76 -3.80
C PRO A 27 9.81 7.36 -2.50
N GLY A 28 10.54 7.19 -1.40
CA GLY A 28 10.13 7.71 -0.09
C GLY A 28 9.22 6.80 0.74
N LEU A 29 8.83 5.64 0.22
CA LEU A 29 8.11 4.61 0.99
C LEU A 29 9.03 3.45 1.35
N ALA A 30 9.20 3.23 2.66
CA ALA A 30 9.83 2.03 3.18
C ALA A 30 8.88 0.82 3.18
N SER A 31 7.57 1.06 3.35
CA SER A 31 6.54 0.03 3.15
C SER A 31 5.15 0.64 2.98
N ALA A 32 4.28 -0.04 2.24
CA ALA A 32 2.85 0.26 2.16
C ALA A 32 2.04 -1.04 2.25
N ARG A 33 1.05 -1.09 3.14
CA ARG A 33 0.19 -2.27 3.30
C ARG A 33 -1.15 -1.96 3.96
N LEU A 34 -2.10 -2.86 3.77
CA LEU A 34 -3.33 -2.89 4.55
C LEU A 34 -3.10 -3.69 5.83
N LEU A 35 -3.43 -3.08 6.97
CA LEU A 35 -3.46 -3.75 8.26
C LEU A 35 -4.83 -4.38 8.49
N PRO A 36 -4.87 -5.65 8.95
CA PRO A 36 -6.13 -6.27 9.34
C PRO A 36 -6.70 -5.57 10.58
N GLY A 37 -8.01 -5.67 10.75
CA GLY A 37 -8.69 -5.28 11.98
C GLY A 37 -9.76 -6.30 12.33
N TRP A 38 -11.00 -5.85 12.53
CA TRP A 38 -12.11 -6.71 12.93
C TRP A 38 -13.36 -6.41 12.11
N THR A 39 -14.32 -7.33 12.12
CA THR A 39 -15.64 -7.16 11.54
C THR A 39 -16.64 -6.92 12.66
N GLY A 40 -17.47 -5.89 12.52
CA GLY A 40 -18.57 -5.60 13.44
C GLY A 40 -19.80 -6.47 13.17
N ASP A 41 -20.76 -6.44 14.08
CA ASP A 41 -22.03 -7.18 13.96
C ASP A 41 -22.89 -6.70 12.78
N ASP A 42 -22.62 -5.49 12.26
CA ASP A 42 -23.25 -4.90 11.08
C ASP A 42 -22.58 -5.34 9.76
N GLY A 43 -21.63 -6.28 9.82
CA GLY A 43 -20.81 -6.70 8.67
C GLY A 43 -19.72 -5.70 8.28
N GLY A 44 -19.62 -4.55 8.95
CA GLY A 44 -18.62 -3.53 8.68
C GLY A 44 -17.22 -4.01 9.06
N ARG A 45 -16.26 -3.91 8.12
CA ARG A 45 -14.85 -4.26 8.34
C ARG A 45 -14.06 -3.02 8.72
N ILE A 46 -13.43 -3.04 9.89
CA ILE A 46 -12.43 -2.04 10.29
C ILE A 46 -11.05 -2.55 9.89
N ALA A 47 -10.29 -1.70 9.20
CA ALA A 47 -8.93 -1.95 8.76
C ALA A 47 -8.15 -0.63 8.71
N ALA A 48 -6.88 -0.67 8.33
CA ALA A 48 -6.09 0.56 8.15
C ALA A 48 -5.11 0.47 6.98
N LEU A 49 -4.88 1.59 6.29
CA LEU A 49 -3.72 1.75 5.43
C LEU A 49 -2.52 2.15 6.29
N GLU A 50 -1.44 1.39 6.20
CA GLU A 50 -0.15 1.76 6.77
C GLU A 50 0.82 2.18 5.67
N LEU A 51 1.36 3.38 5.80
CA LEU A 51 2.49 3.89 5.04
C LEU A 51 3.64 4.13 6.00
N VAL A 52 4.79 3.50 5.77
CA VAL A 52 6.04 3.83 6.47
C VAL A 52 6.91 4.59 5.49
N LEU A 53 7.31 5.79 5.88
CA LEU A 53 8.06 6.72 5.06
C LEU A 53 9.56 6.58 5.34
N GLU A 54 10.38 6.77 4.33
CA GLU A 54 11.82 6.88 4.51
C GLU A 54 12.15 8.16 5.30
N PRO A 55 13.28 8.20 6.06
CA PRO A 55 13.67 9.38 6.81
C PRO A 55 13.75 10.64 5.93
N GLY A 56 13.18 11.75 6.40
CA GLY A 56 13.12 13.02 5.66
C GLY A 56 11.94 13.14 4.69
N TRP A 57 11.24 12.03 4.41
CA TRP A 57 10.05 12.04 3.57
C TRP A 57 8.78 12.31 4.36
N LYS A 58 7.81 12.94 3.69
CA LYS A 58 6.49 13.27 4.20
C LYS A 58 5.41 12.96 3.18
N THR A 59 4.21 12.68 3.69
CA THR A 59 2.98 12.60 2.90
C THR A 59 1.93 13.57 3.44
N TYR A 60 0.87 13.76 2.69
CA TYR A 60 -0.11 14.83 2.89
C TYR A 60 -1.35 14.37 3.67
N TRP A 61 -1.91 15.30 4.44
CA TRP A 61 -3.26 15.16 4.97
C TRP A 61 -4.31 15.36 3.86
N ARG A 62 -5.57 15.00 4.12
CA ARG A 62 -6.69 15.24 3.18
C ARG A 62 -6.88 16.71 2.79
N SER A 63 -6.42 17.64 3.64
CA SER A 63 -6.50 19.09 3.40
C SER A 63 -5.14 19.71 3.67
N PRO A 64 -4.17 19.52 2.77
CA PRO A 64 -2.77 19.77 3.07
C PRO A 64 -2.36 21.25 3.04
N GLY A 65 -3.27 22.14 2.63
CA GLY A 65 -2.96 23.55 2.32
C GLY A 65 -2.78 23.76 0.82
N ASP A 66 -2.42 24.98 0.44
CA ASP A 66 -2.50 25.45 -0.95
C ASP A 66 -1.55 24.75 -1.92
N THR A 67 -0.42 24.21 -1.43
CA THR A 67 0.62 23.61 -2.29
C THR A 67 0.71 22.09 -2.17
N GLY A 68 -0.09 21.48 -1.31
CA GLY A 68 0.02 20.05 -1.05
C GLY A 68 -0.72 19.19 -2.08
N LEU A 69 -0.31 17.93 -2.17
CA LEU A 69 -0.91 16.92 -3.04
C LEU A 69 -1.77 15.96 -2.19
N PRO A 70 -3.08 16.24 -2.02
CA PRO A 70 -3.93 15.42 -1.17
C PRO A 70 -4.03 13.99 -1.72
N PRO A 71 -4.10 12.98 -0.84
CA PRO A 71 -4.29 11.61 -1.28
C PRO A 71 -5.72 11.36 -1.79
N HIS A 72 -5.83 10.54 -2.82
CA HIS A 72 -7.06 10.03 -3.41
C HIS A 72 -7.12 8.52 -3.22
N PHE A 73 -8.30 8.01 -2.89
CA PHE A 73 -8.55 6.61 -2.59
C PHE A 73 -9.64 6.09 -3.52
N ALA A 74 -9.29 5.06 -4.26
CA ALA A 74 -10.14 4.35 -5.19
C ALA A 74 -10.29 2.91 -4.67
N TRP A 75 -11.49 2.34 -4.78
CA TRP A 75 -11.82 1.01 -4.25
C TRP A 75 -12.25 0.04 -5.36
N GLU A 76 -12.00 0.43 -6.61
CA GLU A 76 -12.24 -0.35 -7.82
C GLU A 76 -11.55 -1.72 -7.71
N GLY A 77 -12.30 -2.77 -8.02
CA GLY A 77 -11.85 -4.15 -7.85
C GLY A 77 -12.21 -4.77 -6.51
N SER A 78 -12.72 -4.02 -5.53
CA SER A 78 -13.32 -4.60 -4.32
C SER A 78 -14.60 -5.35 -4.65
N ALA A 79 -14.88 -6.43 -3.90
CA ALA A 79 -16.13 -7.17 -3.99
C ALA A 79 -16.96 -6.96 -2.73
N ASN A 80 -18.28 -6.82 -2.90
CA ASN A 80 -19.26 -6.57 -1.84
C ASN A 80 -19.00 -5.29 -1.01
N LEU A 81 -18.22 -4.32 -1.52
CA LEU A 81 -18.02 -3.03 -0.86
C LEU A 81 -19.07 -2.01 -1.35
N ASP A 82 -19.85 -1.44 -0.44
CA ASP A 82 -20.74 -0.31 -0.75
C ASP A 82 -19.99 1.03 -0.65
N HIS A 83 -19.38 1.28 0.52
CA HIS A 83 -18.54 2.46 0.71
C HIS A 83 -17.50 2.26 1.82
N ALA A 84 -16.45 3.09 1.78
CA ALA A 84 -15.43 3.14 2.81
C ALA A 84 -15.35 4.54 3.42
N ARG A 85 -15.28 4.60 4.75
CA ARG A 85 -15.14 5.85 5.53
C ARG A 85 -13.74 5.92 6.15
N LEU A 86 -12.95 6.90 5.73
CA LEU A 86 -11.60 7.15 6.25
C LEU A 86 -11.64 7.92 7.57
N HIS A 87 -10.90 7.43 8.58
CA HIS A 87 -10.78 8.02 9.91
C HIS A 87 -9.43 8.70 10.08
N TRP A 88 -9.34 9.94 9.64
CA TRP A 88 -8.08 10.68 9.60
C TRP A 88 -7.50 10.95 10.99
N PRO A 89 -6.26 10.50 11.29
CA PRO A 89 -5.52 10.96 12.45
C PRO A 89 -5.26 12.46 12.38
N ALA A 90 -5.04 13.09 13.54
CA ALA A 90 -4.63 14.49 13.58
C ALA A 90 -3.32 14.68 12.76
N PRO A 91 -3.29 15.63 11.81
CA PRO A 91 -2.09 15.90 11.03
C PRO A 91 -1.09 16.74 11.81
N GLN A 92 0.13 16.80 11.28
CA GLN A 92 1.16 17.73 11.75
C GLN A 92 1.31 18.90 10.80
N ALA A 93 1.68 20.06 11.33
CA ALA A 93 2.08 21.21 10.54
C ALA A 93 3.57 21.11 10.19
N ILE A 94 3.88 20.86 8.92
CA ILE A 94 5.24 20.61 8.42
C ILE A 94 5.67 21.79 7.56
N ARG A 95 6.86 22.34 7.83
CA ARG A 95 7.40 23.47 7.08
C ARG A 95 8.23 22.98 5.90
N SER A 96 7.85 23.42 4.70
CA SER A 96 8.53 23.13 3.44
C SER A 96 8.99 24.44 2.82
N GLY A 97 10.21 24.87 3.16
CA GLY A 97 10.69 26.21 2.84
C GLY A 97 9.83 27.28 3.52
N ALA A 98 9.21 28.15 2.72
CA ALA A 98 8.32 29.22 3.20
C ALA A 98 6.87 28.75 3.46
N VAL A 99 6.50 27.57 2.98
CA VAL A 99 5.12 27.07 3.04
C VAL A 99 4.92 26.18 4.27
N LEU A 100 3.72 26.24 4.85
CA LEU A 100 3.27 25.35 5.90
C LEU A 100 2.24 24.40 5.32
N GLU A 101 2.48 23.10 5.46
CA GLU A 101 1.63 22.05 4.92
C GLU A 101 1.14 21.14 6.06
N MET A 102 -0.07 20.59 5.91
CA MET A 102 -0.59 19.61 6.87
C MET A 102 -0.33 18.19 6.37
N GLY A 103 0.33 17.36 7.17
CA GLY A 103 0.74 16.02 6.74
C GLY A 103 1.31 15.13 7.83
N TYR A 104 2.07 14.13 7.40
CA TYR A 104 2.68 13.10 8.24
C TYR A 104 4.11 12.84 7.79
N HIS A 105 5.01 12.59 8.75
CA HIS A 105 6.37 12.08 8.55
C HIS A 105 6.50 10.73 9.25
N ASP A 106 7.53 9.95 8.92
CA ASP A 106 7.85 8.60 9.43
C ASP A 106 6.80 7.51 9.16
N ARG A 107 5.55 7.73 9.60
CA ARG A 107 4.47 6.74 9.46
C ARG A 107 3.09 7.39 9.47
N LEU A 108 2.25 6.94 8.54
CA LEU A 108 0.80 7.17 8.55
C LEU A 108 0.11 5.82 8.75
N VAL A 109 -0.69 5.70 9.80
CA VAL A 109 -1.71 4.66 9.92
C VAL A 109 -3.05 5.36 9.75
N LEU A 110 -3.74 5.09 8.64
CA LEU A 110 -5.04 5.67 8.29
C LEU A 110 -6.12 4.60 8.43
N PRO A 111 -6.84 4.54 9.57
CA PRO A 111 -7.94 3.62 9.75
C PRO A 111 -9.10 3.96 8.82
N PHE A 112 -9.87 2.94 8.45
CA PHE A 112 -11.13 3.11 7.73
C PHE A 112 -12.14 2.04 8.13
N THR A 113 -13.42 2.36 7.95
CA THR A 113 -14.51 1.39 8.01
C THR A 113 -15.00 1.12 6.59
N ALA A 114 -14.87 -0.12 6.13
CA ALA A 114 -15.46 -0.62 4.90
C ALA A 114 -16.83 -1.22 5.23
N LEU A 115 -17.89 -0.72 4.59
CA LEU A 115 -19.26 -1.17 4.80
C LEU A 115 -19.70 -2.04 3.62
N PRO A 116 -20.28 -3.22 3.87
CA PRO A 116 -20.65 -4.13 2.82
C PRO A 116 -21.93 -3.69 2.10
N ALA A 117 -22.09 -4.09 0.84
CA ALA A 117 -23.35 -3.97 0.13
C ALA A 117 -24.38 -5.00 0.61
N ASP A 118 -23.91 -6.21 0.95
CA ASP A 118 -24.66 -7.28 1.60
C ASP A 118 -23.95 -7.67 2.91
N PRO A 119 -24.57 -7.42 4.09
CA PRO A 119 -23.96 -7.70 5.39
C PRO A 119 -23.74 -9.19 5.68
N ASP A 120 -24.39 -10.09 4.93
CA ASP A 120 -24.25 -11.54 5.09
C ASP A 120 -23.07 -12.11 4.26
N GLN A 121 -22.39 -11.27 3.46
CA GLN A 121 -21.26 -11.66 2.62
C GLN A 121 -19.96 -10.96 3.07
N PRO A 122 -18.78 -11.60 2.93
CA PRO A 122 -17.50 -10.96 3.25
C PRO A 122 -17.17 -9.82 2.27
N ILE A 123 -16.28 -8.92 2.68
CA ILE A 123 -15.70 -7.88 1.82
C ILE A 123 -14.31 -8.31 1.39
N ASP A 124 -14.12 -8.49 0.07
CA ASP A 124 -12.79 -8.60 -0.54
C ASP A 124 -12.32 -7.19 -0.91
N LEU A 125 -11.19 -6.76 -0.34
CA LEU A 125 -10.79 -5.36 -0.41
C LEU A 125 -9.65 -5.17 -1.42
N ALA A 126 -9.89 -4.29 -2.40
CA ALA A 126 -8.87 -3.73 -3.27
C ALA A 126 -8.84 -2.21 -3.08
N LEU A 127 -7.67 -1.67 -2.78
CA LEU A 127 -7.44 -0.25 -2.54
C LEU A 127 -6.38 0.27 -3.49
N GLN A 128 -6.75 1.30 -4.24
CA GLN A 128 -5.85 2.07 -5.08
C GLN A 128 -5.64 3.43 -4.44
N VAL A 129 -4.38 3.82 -4.22
CA VAL A 129 -4.04 5.08 -3.57
C VAL A 129 -3.17 5.91 -4.50
N SER A 130 -3.62 7.11 -4.83
CA SER A 130 -2.79 8.16 -5.43
C SER A 130 -2.45 9.18 -4.35
N LEU A 131 -1.18 9.51 -4.15
CA LEU A 131 -0.75 10.40 -3.08
C LEU A 131 0.51 11.18 -3.45
N GLY A 132 0.76 12.30 -2.79
CA GLY A 132 2.06 12.96 -2.83
C GLY A 132 3.03 12.41 -1.79
N LEU A 133 4.27 12.19 -2.21
CA LEU A 133 5.42 11.93 -1.34
C LEU A 133 6.43 13.05 -1.58
N CYS A 134 6.90 13.67 -0.50
CA CYS A 134 7.83 14.79 -0.60
C CYS A 134 9.03 14.60 0.30
N GLU A 135 10.19 15.00 -0.19
CA GLU A 135 11.36 15.28 0.62
C GLU A 135 11.80 16.71 0.29
N SER A 136 12.86 16.86 -0.52
CA SER A 136 13.26 18.14 -1.12
C SER A 136 12.38 18.55 -2.31
N ILE A 137 11.81 17.57 -3.01
CA ILE A 137 10.83 17.72 -4.09
C ILE A 137 9.62 16.83 -3.82
N CYS A 138 8.48 17.18 -4.39
CA CYS A 138 7.24 16.42 -4.28
C CYS A 138 6.99 15.61 -5.55
N VAL A 139 6.74 14.31 -5.38
CA VAL A 139 6.46 13.37 -6.46
C VAL A 139 5.10 12.69 -6.23
N PRO A 140 4.26 12.57 -7.28
CA PRO A 140 3.07 11.72 -7.23
C PRO A 140 3.47 10.24 -7.14
N ALA A 141 2.76 9.49 -6.31
CA ALA A 141 2.91 8.05 -6.12
C ALA A 141 1.56 7.35 -6.28
N HIS A 142 1.63 6.09 -6.74
CA HIS A 142 0.47 5.22 -6.94
C HIS A 142 0.73 3.88 -6.26
N LEU A 143 -0.27 3.35 -5.57
CA LEU A 143 -0.21 2.08 -4.86
C LEU A 143 -1.47 1.28 -5.17
N ASP A 144 -1.31 -0.01 -5.46
CA ASP A 144 -2.41 -0.98 -5.55
C ASP A 144 -2.22 -2.01 -4.44
N LEU A 145 -3.20 -2.11 -3.53
CA LEU A 145 -3.14 -2.93 -2.32
C LEU A 145 -4.38 -3.83 -2.25
N VAL A 146 -4.19 -5.08 -1.81
CA VAL A 146 -5.27 -6.06 -1.65
C VAL A 146 -5.22 -6.71 -0.26
N ALA A 147 -6.36 -7.03 0.33
CA ALA A 147 -6.47 -7.65 1.67
C ALA A 147 -7.77 -8.39 1.97
#